data_AF-A0AAD2T7D4-F1
#
_entry.id   AF-A0AAD2T7D4-F1
#
_cell.length_a   1.000
_cell.length_b   1.000
_cell.length_c   1.000
_cell.angle_alpha   90.00
_cell.angle_beta   90.00
_cell.angle_gamma   90.00
#
_symmetry.space_group_name_H-M   'P 1'
#
loop_
_entity.id
_entity.type
_entity.pdbx_description
1 polymer ?
#
loop_
_entity_poly.entity_id
_entity_poly.type
_entity_poly.pdbx_seq_one_letter_code
_entity_poly.pdbx_strand_id
1 'polypeptide(L)' 'MYQIAPKDTKSAVLNAIKAGYRHFDTAQAYANEKEVGEAIRESRIDRKEFFITSKVWLSNYG' A
#
# COMPACT_ATOMS: atom_id res chain seq x y z
N MET A 1 11.47 -2.12 8.30
CA MET A 1 11.72 -1.36 7.06
C MET A 1 10.42 -0.67 6.69
N TYR A 2 10.35 0.66 6.68
CA TYR A 2 9.09 1.39 6.43
C TYR A 2 8.96 1.94 5.00
N GLN A 3 10.10 2.17 4.31
CA GLN A 3 10.13 2.68 2.95
C GLN A 3 10.61 1.57 2.00
N ILE A 4 9.67 0.76 1.52
CA ILE A 4 9.94 -0.18 0.42
C ILE A 4 10.01 0.64 -0.86
N ALA A 5 11.04 0.41 -1.68
CA ALA A 5 11.18 1.08 -2.96
C ALA A 5 9.93 0.83 -3.82
N PRO A 6 9.43 1.81 -4.60
CA PRO A 6 8.22 1.65 -5.40
C PRO A 6 8.25 0.38 -6.27
N LYS A 7 9.39 0.13 -6.94
CA LYS A 7 9.61 -1.06 -7.78
C LYS A 7 9.38 -2.41 -7.07
N ASP A 8 9.59 -2.46 -5.75
CA ASP A 8 9.48 -3.68 -4.94
C ASP A 8 8.17 -3.71 -4.12
N THR A 9 7.44 -2.58 -4.07
CA THR A 9 6.26 -2.42 -3.22
C THR A 9 5.12 -3.33 -3.66
N LYS A 10 4.86 -3.41 -4.97
CA LYS A 10 3.77 -4.24 -5.50
C LYS A 10 3.95 -5.72 -5.14
N SER A 11 5.15 -6.27 -5.35
CA SER A 11 5.43 -7.68 -5.05
C SER A 11 5.37 -7.97 -3.55
N ALA A 12 5.86 -7.04 -2.71
CA ALA A 12 5.75 -7.14 -1.26
C ALA A 12 4.30 -7.18 -0.78
N VAL A 13 3.44 -6.28 -1.30
CA VAL A 13 2.01 -6.23 -0.96
C VAL A 13 1.30 -7.50 -1.42
N LEU A 14 1.55 -7.98 -2.65
CA LEU A 14 0.95 -9.24 -3.13
C LEU A 14 1.33 -10.45 -2.27
N ASN A 15 2.58 -10.53 -1.83
CA ASN A 15 3.03 -11.59 -0.93
C ASN A 15 2.35 -11.51 0.44
N ALA A 16 2.20 -10.30 0.99
CA ALA A 16 1.45 -10.08 2.22
C ALA A 16 -0.03 -10.45 2.07
N ILE A 17 -0.67 -10.10 0.95
CA ILE A 17 -2.06 -10.50 0.67
C ILE A 17 -2.20 -12.03 0.66
N LYS A 18 -1.26 -12.74 0.01
CA LYS A 18 -1.21 -14.22 -0.02
C LYS A 18 -1.00 -14.82 1.37
N ALA A 19 -0.22 -14.15 2.22
CA ALA A 19 -0.02 -14.56 3.61
C ALA A 19 -1.20 -14.22 4.53
N GLY A 20 -2.27 -13.60 4.01
CA GLY A 20 -3.50 -13.31 4.75
C GLY A 20 -3.63 -11.88 5.28
N TYR A 21 -2.66 -11.00 5.02
CA TYR A 21 -2.73 -9.60 5.47
C TYR A 21 -3.81 -8.83 4.73
N ARG A 22 -4.54 -8.00 5.48
CA ARG A 22 -5.63 -7.16 4.99
C ARG A 22 -5.53 -5.69 5.40
N HIS A 23 -4.59 -5.37 6.30
CA HIS A 23 -4.27 -4.00 6.68
C HIS A 23 -2.96 -3.59 6.00
N PHE A 24 -3.01 -2.54 5.19
CA PHE A 24 -1.84 -1.91 4.58
C PHE A 24 -1.73 -0.45 5.01
N ASP A 25 -0.51 -0.03 5.35
CA ASP A 25 -0.18 1.33 5.72
C ASP A 25 0.86 1.89 4.74
N THR A 26 0.62 3.09 4.24
CA THR A 26 1.50 3.85 3.34
C THR A 26 1.49 5.33 3.72
N ALA A 27 2.18 6.18 2.96
CA ALA A 27 2.22 7.62 3.15
C ALA A 27 2.65 8.29 1.85
N GLN A 28 2.24 9.56 1.64
CA GLN A 28 2.73 10.37 0.53
C GLN A 28 4.27 10.45 0.51
N ALA A 29 4.90 10.54 1.69
CA ALA A 29 6.35 10.56 1.84
C ALA A 29 7.05 9.28 1.37
N TYR A 30 6.34 8.15 1.28
CA TYR A 30 6.93 6.88 0.85
C TYR A 30 6.95 6.74 -0.68
N ALA A 31 6.18 7.58 -1.39
CA ALA A 31 6.08 7.61 -2.84
C ALA A 31 5.73 6.24 -3.47
N ASN A 32 4.95 5.42 -2.77
CA ASN A 32 4.62 4.05 -3.19
C ASN A 32 3.11 3.71 -3.09
N GLU A 33 2.25 4.71 -2.89
CA GLU A 33 0.79 4.54 -2.79
C GLU A 33 0.19 3.93 -4.06
N LYS A 34 0.75 4.27 -5.23
CA LYS A 34 0.32 3.74 -6.52
C LYS A 34 0.51 2.22 -6.57
N GLU A 35 1.67 1.74 -6.18
CA GLU A 35 2.02 0.32 -6.22
C GLU A 35 1.24 -0.49 -5.18
N VAL A 36 0.94 0.09 -4.02
CA VAL A 36 -0.01 -0.48 -3.05
C VAL A 36 -1.39 -0.64 -3.70
N GLY A 37 -1.91 0.40 -4.34
CA GLY A 37 -3.21 0.37 -5.02
C GLY A 37 -3.28 -0.62 -6.18
N GLU A 38 -2.20 -0.76 -6.95
CA GLU A 38 -2.09 -1.75 -8.02
C GLU A 38 -2.11 -3.19 -7.50
N ALA A 39 -1.37 -3.48 -6.42
CA ALA A 39 -1.37 -4.80 -5.81
C ALA A 39 -2.75 -5.20 -5.25
N ILE A 40 -3.45 -4.26 -4.60
CA ILE A 40 -4.81 -4.48 -4.10
C ILE A 40 -5.75 -4.78 -5.27
N ARG A 41 -5.70 -4.00 -6.36
CA ARG A 41 -6.54 -4.23 -7.55
C ARG A 41 -6.26 -5.58 -8.20
N GLU A 42 -4.98 -5.95 -8.30
CA GLU A 42 -4.56 -7.22 -8.90
C GLU A 42 -4.96 -8.45 -8.06
N SER A 43 -5.09 -8.29 -6.73
CA SER A 43 -5.46 -9.39 -5.84
C SER A 43 -6.86 -9.98 -6.10
N ARG A 44 -7.74 -9.22 -6.76
CA ARG A 44 -9.16 -9.57 -7.00
C ARG A 44 -9.96 -9.90 -5.73
N ILE A 45 -9.48 -9.49 -4.57
CA ILE A 45 -10.22 -9.55 -3.31
C ILE A 45 -11.14 -8.31 -3.22
N ASP A 46 -12.33 -8.48 -2.67
CA ASP A 46 -13.29 -7.38 -2.47
C ASP A 46 -12.63 -6.23 -1.68
N ARG A 47 -12.80 -4.99 -2.16
CA ARG A 47 -12.20 -3.79 -1.55
C ARG A 47 -12.56 -3.67 -0.07
N LYS A 48 -13.76 -4.10 0.34
CA LYS A 48 -14.21 -4.02 1.74
C LYS A 48 -13.37 -4.86 2.70
N GLU A 49 -12.67 -5.87 2.19
CA GLU A 49 -11.80 -6.74 2.97
C GLU A 49 -10.49 -6.05 3.36
N PHE A 50 -10.19 -4.86 2.81
CA PHE A 50 -8.94 -4.16 3.05
C PHE A 50 -9.11 -2.93 3.93
N PHE A 51 -8.24 -2.81 4.93
CA PHE A 51 -8.03 -1.57 5.67
C PHE A 51 -6.78 -0.87 5.16
N ILE A 52 -6.93 0.32 4.57
CA ILE A 52 -5.82 1.05 3.94
C ILE A 52 -5.62 2.37 4.67
N THR A 53 -4.42 2.60 5.17
CA THR A 53 -4.02 3.84 5.85
C THR A 53 -3.01 4.60 4.99
N SER A 54 -3.21 5.91 4.83
CA SER A 54 -2.20 6.81 4.27
C SER A 54 -2.02 8.05 5.14
N LYS A 55 -0.91 8.77 4.93
CA LYS A 55 -0.47 9.93 5.71
C LYS A 55 -0.14 11.08 4.76
N VAL A 56 -0.73 12.24 5.03
CA VAL A 56 -0.46 13.49 4.30
C VAL A 56 0.94 13.98 4.66
N TRP A 57 1.70 14.43 3.67
CA TRP A 57 3.01 15.01 3.88
C TRP A 57 2.92 16.51 4.20
N LEU A 58 3.92 17.02 4.94
CA LEU A 58 3.96 18.41 5.42
C LEU A 58 3.82 19.44 4.29
N SER A 59 4.39 19.19 3.10
CA SER A 59 4.26 20.11 1.96
C SER A 59 2.85 20.22 1.40
N ASN A 60 1.99 19.26 1.72
CA ASN A 60 0.59 19.17 1.28
C ASN A 60 -0.37 19.37 2.46
N TYR A 61 0.16 19.80 3.60
CA TYR A 61 -0.59 20.06 4.82
C TYR A 61 -0.83 21.57 4.97
N GLY A 62 -2.09 21.98 4.90
CA GLY A 62 -2.53 23.35 5.18
C GLY A 62 -1.89 24.41 4.29
#